data_AF-A0A0N4XJZ1-F1
#
_entry.id   AF-A0A0N4XJZ1-F1
#
_cell.length_a   1.000
_cell.length_b   1.000
_cell.length_c   1.000
_cell.angle_alpha   90.00
_cell.angle_beta   90.00
_cell.angle_gamma   90.00
#
_symmetry.space_group_name_H-M   'P 1'
#
loop_
_entity.id
_entity.type
_entity.pdbx_description
1 polymer ?
#
loop_
_entity_poly.entity_id
_entity_poly.type
_entity_poly.pdbx_seq_one_letter_code
_entity_poly.pdbx_strand_id
1 'polypeptide(L)'
;MMGVPYICYWTGVLLIECLYEKDKKVAEFYRPGFCKWVLAALLTELISTCIIYLVLAADLLQSCFPSIDKPAWMMLMPAVLLSCAFHDSLIVVSQLFFANVISHLIVNAIMMIYCLSEVSDSVT
;
A
#
# COMPACT_ATOMS: atom_id res chain seq x y z
N MET A 1 -1.04 -21.21 -3.83
CA MET A 1 -0.72 -20.31 -2.70
C MET A 1 -1.99 -19.62 -2.18
N MET A 2 -3.10 -20.35 -2.01
CA MET A 2 -4.43 -19.78 -1.69
C MET A 2 -4.64 -19.47 -0.20
N GLY A 3 -3.75 -19.94 0.69
CA GLY A 3 -3.88 -19.71 2.14
C GLY A 3 -3.68 -18.24 2.54
N VAL A 4 -2.73 -17.55 1.91
CA VAL A 4 -2.42 -16.14 2.20
C VAL A 4 -3.61 -15.20 1.94
N PRO A 5 -4.27 -15.22 0.75
CA PRO A 5 -5.41 -14.34 0.52
C PRO A 5 -6.60 -14.69 1.41
N TYR A 6 -6.81 -15.97 1.75
CA TYR A 6 -7.88 -16.39 2.66
C TYR A 6 -7.69 -15.85 4.08
N ILE A 7 -6.48 -15.95 4.63
CA ILE A 7 -6.14 -15.42 5.96
C ILE A 7 -6.26 -13.89 5.97
N CYS A 8 -5.78 -13.23 4.92
CA CYS A 8 -5.83 -11.77 4.80
C CYS A 8 -7.28 -11.26 4.73
N TYR A 9 -8.14 -11.95 3.95
CA TYR A 9 -9.57 -11.66 3.88
C TYR A 9 -10.26 -11.82 5.24
N TRP A 10 -10.06 -12.97 5.91
CA TRP A 10 -10.64 -13.23 7.24
C TRP A 10 -10.21 -12.20 8.27
N THR A 11 -8.92 -11.84 8.28
CA THR A 11 -8.36 -10.85 9.19
C THR A 11 -8.95 -9.45 8.92
N GLY A 12 -9.15 -9.09 7.65
CA GLY A 12 -9.76 -7.82 7.25
C GLY A 12 -11.23 -7.68 7.68
N VAL A 13 -12.03 -8.74 7.52
CA VAL A 13 -13.43 -8.76 7.97
C VAL A 13 -13.51 -8.57 9.48
N LEU A 14 -12.69 -9.29 10.25
CA LEU A 14 -12.63 -9.19 11.71
C LEU A 14 -12.26 -7.77 12.18
N LEU A 15 -11.40 -7.08 11.44
CA LEU A 15 -11.01 -5.69 11.74
C LEU A 15 -12.17 -4.70 11.48
N ILE A 16 -12.91 -4.88 10.40
CA ILE A 16 -14.06 -4.04 10.04
C ILE A 16 -15.18 -4.20 11.08
N GLU A 17 -15.49 -5.44 11.47
CA GLU A 17 -16.46 -5.72 12.54
C GLU A 17 -16.06 -5.02 13.85
N CYS A 18 -14.78 -5.12 14.26
CA CYS A 18 -14.28 -4.41 15.44
C CYS A 18 -14.42 -2.88 15.38
N LEU A 19 -14.40 -2.28 14.18
CA LEU A 19 -14.37 -0.83 13.98
C LEU A 19 -15.77 -0.21 13.80
N TYR A 20 -16.70 -0.95 13.18
CA TYR A 20 -18.03 -0.44 12.82
C TYR A 20 -19.17 -0.93 13.73
N GLU A 21 -18.98 -1.98 14.52
CA GLU A 21 -20.01 -2.42 15.47
C GLU A 21 -20.17 -1.40 16.61
N LYS A 22 -21.36 -0.81 16.73
CA LYS A 22 -21.69 0.20 17.76
C LYS A 22 -21.80 -0.40 19.17
N ASP A 23 -22.01 -1.70 19.30
CA ASP A 23 -22.11 -2.40 20.57
C ASP A 23 -20.72 -2.77 21.10
N LYS A 24 -20.09 -1.81 21.78
CA LYS A 24 -18.81 -1.98 22.52
C LYS A 24 -18.75 -3.24 23.41
N LYS A 25 -19.91 -3.81 23.76
CA LYS A 25 -20.05 -5.00 24.60
C LYS A 25 -19.47 -6.28 23.99
N VAL A 26 -19.45 -6.44 22.66
CA VAL A 26 -18.92 -7.66 22.02
C VAL A 26 -17.39 -7.61 21.88
N ALA A 27 -16.84 -6.45 21.52
CA ALA A 27 -15.39 -6.23 21.44
C ALA A 27 -14.70 -6.34 22.82
N GLU A 28 -15.39 -5.95 23.88
CA GLU A 28 -14.91 -6.10 25.26
C GLU A 28 -14.96 -7.57 25.75
N PHE A 29 -15.87 -8.39 25.18
CA PHE A 29 -16.07 -9.78 25.56
C PHE A 29 -15.01 -10.74 24.99
N TYR A 30 -14.37 -10.41 23.87
CA TYR A 30 -13.41 -11.32 23.21
C TYR A 30 -11.96 -11.19 23.72
N ARG A 31 -11.50 -9.98 24.05
CA ARG A 31 -10.31 -9.71 24.89
C ARG A 31 -10.13 -8.20 25.06
N PRO A 32 -10.24 -7.64 26.28
CA PRO A 32 -9.93 -6.23 26.51
C PRO A 32 -8.45 -5.98 26.16
N GLY A 33 -8.21 -5.19 25.11
CA GLY A 33 -6.87 -4.77 24.68
C GLY A 33 -6.34 -5.38 23.38
N PHE A 34 -6.89 -6.49 22.88
CA PHE A 34 -6.36 -7.14 21.67
C PHE A 34 -6.46 -6.25 20.42
N CYS A 35 -7.57 -5.52 20.27
CA CYS A 35 -7.77 -4.57 19.18
C CYS A 35 -6.69 -3.45 19.16
N LYS A 36 -6.23 -2.98 20.33
CA LYS A 36 -5.15 -1.98 20.40
C LYS A 36 -3.81 -2.55 19.91
N TRP A 37 -3.50 -3.79 20.25
CA TRP A 37 -2.29 -4.47 19.77
C TRP A 37 -2.34 -4.78 18.28
N VAL A 38 -3.49 -5.21 17.78
CA VAL A 38 -3.71 -5.45 16.34
C VAL A 38 -3.59 -4.14 15.55
N LEU A 39 -4.19 -3.06 16.03
CA LEU A 39 -4.06 -1.74 15.42
C LEU A 39 -2.61 -1.23 15.45
N ALA A 40 -1.90 -1.44 16.57
CA ALA A 40 -0.49 -1.08 16.67
C ALA A 40 0.37 -1.88 15.67
N ALA A 41 0.16 -3.19 15.57
CA ALA A 41 0.85 -4.04 14.60
C ALA A 41 0.56 -3.61 13.15
N LEU A 42 -0.70 -3.31 12.83
CA LEU A 42 -1.10 -2.82 11.50
C LEU A 42 -0.46 -1.46 11.17
N LEU A 43 -0.42 -0.56 12.15
CA LEU A 43 0.23 0.74 11.98
C LEU A 43 1.73 0.59 11.73
N THR A 44 2.40 -0.31 12.47
CA THR A 44 3.82 -0.61 12.25
C THR A 44 4.07 -1.22 10.87
N GLU A 45 3.23 -2.14 10.42
CA GLU A 45 3.33 -2.75 9.09
C GLU A 45 3.18 -1.70 7.98
N LEU A 46 2.20 -0.80 8.12
CA LEU A 46 1.98 0.30 7.19
C LEU A 46 3.19 1.24 7.15
N ILE A 47 3.75 1.61 8.30
CA ILE A 47 4.93 2.49 8.38
C ILE A 47 6.13 1.85 7.67
N SER A 48 6.42 0.58 7.96
CA SER A 48 7.53 -0.15 7.32
C SER A 48 7.37 -0.19 5.80
N THR A 49 6.17 -0.53 5.35
CA THR A 49 5.82 -0.60 3.94
C THR A 49 6.01 0.77 3.27
N CYS A 50 5.50 1.84 3.87
CA CYS A 50 5.66 3.21 3.36
C CYS A 50 7.14 3.61 3.21
N ILE A 51 8.01 3.24 4.16
CA ILE A 51 9.44 3.51 4.08
C ILE A 51 10.07 2.77 2.89
N ILE A 52 9.77 1.48 2.73
CA ILE A 52 10.30 0.67 1.62
C ILE A 52 9.86 1.24 0.27
N TYR A 53 8.59 1.61 0.12
CA TYR A 53 8.09 2.20 -1.11
C TYR A 53 8.75 3.55 -1.43
N LEU A 54 8.98 4.41 -0.41
CA LEU A 54 9.67 5.68 -0.60
C LEU A 54 11.11 5.50 -1.09
N VAL A 55 11.83 4.55 -0.48
CA VAL A 55 13.21 4.24 -0.88
C VAL A 55 13.25 3.68 -2.31
N LEU A 56 12.36 2.72 -2.60
CA LEU A 56 12.25 2.13 -3.93
C LEU A 56 11.92 3.18 -5.00
N ALA A 57 10.99 4.09 -4.72
CA ALA A 57 10.64 5.18 -5.61
C ALA A 57 11.84 6.10 -5.88
N ALA A 58 12.62 6.45 -4.86
CA ALA A 58 13.82 7.27 -5.02
C ALA A 58 14.90 6.57 -5.89
N ASP A 59 15.12 5.27 -5.70
CA ASP A 59 16.07 4.49 -6.50
C ASP A 59 15.64 4.35 -7.98
N LEU A 60 14.34 4.14 -8.22
CA LEU A 60 13.78 4.10 -9.57
C LEU A 60 13.93 5.47 -10.26
N LEU A 61 13.63 6.55 -9.55
CA LEU A 61 13.67 7.90 -10.09
C LEU A 61 15.11 8.36 -10.37
N GLN A 62 16.07 7.95 -9.55
CA GLN A 62 17.50 8.12 -9.82
C GLN A 62 17.92 7.40 -11.11
N SER A 63 17.39 6.19 -11.33
CA SER A 63 17.69 5.42 -12.55
C SER A 63 17.07 6.06 -13.80
N CYS A 64 15.92 6.73 -13.68
CA CYS A 64 15.29 7.48 -14.77
C CYS A 64 15.97 8.83 -15.04
N PHE A 65 16.40 9.54 -14.00
CA PHE A 65 16.99 10.87 -14.09
C PHE A 65 18.35 10.93 -13.36
N PRO A 66 19.43 10.49 -14.03
CA PRO A 66 20.78 10.50 -13.44
C PRO A 66 21.35 11.92 -13.24
N SER A 67 20.65 12.96 -13.70
CA SER A 67 21.07 14.36 -13.57
C SER A 67 20.85 14.95 -12.17
N ILE A 68 20.08 14.28 -11.30
CA ILE A 68 19.78 14.74 -9.95
C ILE A 68 20.42 13.79 -8.94
N ASP A 69 21.09 14.36 -7.93
CA ASP A 69 21.77 13.60 -6.89
C ASP A 69 20.81 12.70 -6.09
N LYS A 70 21.25 11.46 -5.81
CA LYS A 70 20.53 10.50 -4.96
C LYS A 70 19.97 11.09 -3.65
N PRO A 71 20.76 11.84 -2.85
CA PRO A 71 20.24 12.46 -1.63
C PRO A 71 19.08 13.44 -1.87
N ALA A 72 19.04 14.12 -3.01
CA ALA A 72 17.95 15.04 -3.32
C ALA A 72 16.62 14.29 -3.51
N TRP A 73 16.63 13.16 -4.22
CA TRP A 73 15.45 12.30 -4.35
C TRP A 73 15.00 11.68 -3.03
N MET A 74 15.94 11.27 -2.19
CA MET A 74 15.64 10.73 -0.86
C MET A 74 15.05 11.76 0.11
N MET A 75 15.24 13.07 -0.13
CA MET A 75 14.58 14.14 0.64
C MET A 75 13.25 14.56 0.02
N LEU A 76 13.18 14.64 -1.31
CA LEU A 76 11.99 15.11 -2.03
C LEU A 76 10.80 14.16 -1.85
N MET A 77 11.01 12.85 -2.00
CA MET A 77 9.94 11.84 -1.91
C MET A 77 9.22 11.84 -0.55
N PRO A 78 9.91 11.75 0.61
CA PRO A 78 9.25 11.84 1.91
C PRO A 78 8.67 13.23 2.20
N ALA A 79 9.23 14.32 1.66
CA ALA A 79 8.67 15.66 1.85
C ALA A 79 7.30 15.82 1.18
N VAL A 80 7.13 15.28 -0.03
CA VAL A 80 5.83 15.23 -0.73
C VAL A 80 4.85 14.36 0.06
N LEU A 81 5.28 13.19 0.54
CA LEU A 81 4.43 12.26 1.28
C LEU A 81 3.99 12.85 2.65
N LEU A 82 4.91 13.53 3.35
CA LEU A 82 4.62 14.25 4.58
C LEU A 82 3.62 15.39 4.33
N SER A 83 3.76 16.12 3.22
CA SER A 83 2.80 17.16 2.82
C SER A 83 1.40 16.59 2.58
N CYS A 84 1.30 15.38 2.02
CA CYS A 84 0.02 14.67 1.89
C CYS A 84 -0.54 14.19 3.24
N ALA A 85 0.32 13.83 4.21
CA ALA A 85 -0.10 13.36 5.53
C ALA A 85 -0.70 14.47 6.41
N PHE A 86 -0.34 15.74 6.17
CA PHE A 86 -0.93 16.90 6.85
C PHE A 86 -2.34 17.26 6.36
N HIS A 87 -2.86 16.56 5.34
CA HIS A 87 -4.18 16.85 4.81
C HIS A 87 -5.26 16.12 5.62
N ASP A 88 -6.04 16.86 6.42
CA ASP A 88 -7.13 16.34 7.28
C ASP A 88 -8.25 15.60 6.52
N SER A 89 -8.33 15.76 5.20
CA SER A 89 -9.38 15.13 4.40
C SER A 89 -8.97 13.72 3.94
N LEU A 90 -9.47 12.70 4.63
CA LEU A 90 -9.39 11.27 4.26
C LEU A 90 -9.78 10.99 2.80
N ILE A 91 -10.60 11.86 2.20
CA ILE A 91 -11.01 11.79 0.78
C ILE A 91 -9.82 11.98 -0.18
N VAL A 92 -8.89 12.88 0.12
CA VAL A 92 -7.72 13.14 -0.74
C VAL A 92 -6.74 11.97 -0.69
N VAL A 93 -6.53 11.42 0.51
CA VAL A 93 -5.70 10.22 0.70
C VAL A 93 -6.30 9.02 -0.04
N SER A 94 -7.63 8.88 -0.02
CA SER A 94 -8.36 7.83 -0.75
C SER A 94 -8.20 7.96 -2.28
N GLN A 95 -8.29 9.17 -2.82
CA GLN A 95 -8.06 9.42 -4.25
C GLN A 95 -6.61 9.11 -4.67
N LEU A 96 -5.63 9.44 -3.82
CA LEU A 96 -4.21 9.15 -4.09
C LEU A 96 -3.94 7.64 -4.10
N PHE A 97 -4.52 6.91 -3.14
CA PHE A 97 -4.46 5.45 -3.13
C PHE A 97 -5.11 4.83 -4.38
N PHE A 98 -6.26 5.35 -4.79
CA PHE A 98 -6.94 4.91 -6.01
C PHE A 98 -6.08 5.12 -7.26
N ALA A 99 -5.43 6.29 -7.38
CA ALA A 99 -4.48 6.55 -8.47
C ALA A 99 -3.28 5.58 -8.43
N ASN A 100 -2.76 5.26 -7.26
CA ASN A 100 -1.68 4.28 -7.12
C ASN A 100 -2.09 2.88 -7.58
N VAL A 101 -3.30 2.42 -7.21
CA VAL A 101 -3.84 1.14 -7.66
C VAL A 101 -4.00 1.11 -9.18
N ILE A 102 -4.49 2.19 -9.78
CA ILE A 102 -4.60 2.32 -11.24
C ILE A 102 -3.22 2.23 -11.91
N SER A 103 -2.22 2.94 -11.39
CA SER A 103 -0.85 2.89 -11.93
C SER A 103 -0.30 1.46 -11.91
N HIS A 104 -0.45 0.74 -10.80
CA HIS A 104 -0.03 -0.66 -10.71
C HIS A 104 -0.81 -1.58 -11.65
N LEU A 105 -2.11 -1.35 -11.82
CA LEU A 105 -2.95 -2.08 -12.77
C LEU A 105 -2.43 -1.88 -14.21
N ILE A 106 -2.12 -0.65 -14.60
CA ILE A 106 -1.60 -0.30 -15.93
C ILE A 106 -0.24 -0.96 -16.16
N VAL A 107 0.70 -0.85 -15.23
CA VAL A 107 2.03 -1.48 -15.35
C VAL A 107 1.90 -3.00 -15.50
N ASN A 108 1.07 -3.64 -14.66
CA ASN A 108 0.83 -5.09 -14.76
C ASN A 108 0.18 -5.47 -16.09
N ALA A 109 -0.75 -4.65 -16.61
CA ALA A 109 -1.38 -4.87 -17.90
C ALA A 109 -0.35 -4.76 -19.05
N ILE A 110 0.53 -3.75 -19.03
CA ILE A 110 1.60 -3.59 -20.03
C ILE A 110 2.53 -4.80 -20.01
N MET A 111 2.97 -5.24 -18.83
CA MET A 111 3.82 -6.43 -18.70
C MET A 111 3.13 -7.69 -19.23
N MET A 112 1.84 -7.86 -18.95
CA MET A 112 1.06 -8.99 -19.43
C MET A 112 0.93 -8.97 -20.97
N ILE A 113 0.66 -7.81 -21.56
CA ILE A 113 0.60 -7.64 -23.01
C ILE A 113 1.96 -7.94 -23.65
N TYR A 114 3.06 -7.43 -23.06
CA TYR A 114 4.41 -7.68 -23.57
C TYR A 114 4.74 -9.18 -23.59
N CYS A 115 4.46 -9.89 -22.50
CA CYS A 115 4.64 -11.35 -22.46
C CYS A 115 3.76 -12.09 -23.48
N LEU A 116 2.52 -11.65 -23.69
CA LEU A 116 1.62 -12.27 -24.68
C LEU A 116 2.09 -12.01 -26.12
N SER A 117 2.59 -10.82 -26.42
CA SER A 117 3.15 -10.48 -27.74
C SER A 117 4.39 -11.32 -28.04
N GLU A 118 5.31 -11.46 -27.08
CA GLU A 118 6.54 -12.25 -27.26
C GLU A 118 6.23 -13.75 -27.46
N VAL A 119 5.20 -14.28 -26.77
CA VAL A 119 4.70 -15.66 -27.00
C VAL A 119 4.04 -15.80 -28.37
N SER A 120 3.31 -14.78 -28.84
CA SER A 120 2.66 -14.81 -30.16
C SER A 120 3.67 -14.77 -31.32
N ASP A 121 4.73 -13.96 -31.19
CA ASP A 121 5.84 -13.93 -32.15
C ASP A 121 6.66 -15.23 -32.14
N SER A 122 6.69 -15.96 -31.01
CA SER A 122 7.37 -17.26 -30.90
C SER A 122 6.59 -18.44 -31.54
N VAL A 123 5.31 -18.23 -31.90
CA VAL A 123 4.39 -19.26 -32.40
C VAL A 123 4.09 -19.13 -33.91
N THR A 124 4.63 -18.10 -34.56
CA THR A 124 4.56 -17.90 -36.03
C THR A 124 5.86 -18.31 -36.70
#